data_AF-A0A7Y4SVV4-F1
#
_entry.id   AF-A0A7Y4SVV4-F1
#
_cell.length_a   1.000
_cell.length_b   1.000
_cell.length_c   1.000
_cell.angle_alpha   90.00
_cell.angle_beta   90.00
_cell.angle_gamma   90.00
#
_symmetry.space_group_name_H-M   'P 1'
#
loop_
_entity.id
_entity.type
_entity.pdbx_description
1 polymer ?
#
loop_
_entity_poly.entity_id
_entity_poly.type
_entity_poly.pdbx_seq_one_letter_code
_entity_poly.pdbx_strand_id
1 'polypeptide(L)'
;MATHLEQSLQREIDRIREHLKTMAGLAEQALCDCVRALQESNRQVAYSVILRDQRIDELEKETDRLCLEFLVRQQPVAGHLRFAYAAIKLNLELERIGDYAESIARQTLRLIDQKTPMPTQRFVDIANLSIPMLRDAVRAFLTQDAELARATMAVEDVVDLERWDIHAEILRSVQEGRVPLEALSPLSTIAYRFERVSDQAKNICQDTIYMCTGQYAKHLGSEVFRLLFVDQHNSCRSQMAEALANSLRLGRFLFASAGLAPEPIDAYTRRFLQKKGHDISRSFPKKIEQVPNADYFNIIVGLDKSAQKALPPPPRKVVYIDWALFNPAETKGTSAEIEAAYEEAYRFLQTRIRDLIEAVEVDNDRGGKNEPTATGITP
;
A
#
# COMPACT_ATOMS: atom_id res chain seq x y z
N MET A 1 8.30 1.12 -43.88
CA MET A 1 6.85 1.38 -44.00
C MET A 1 6.16 0.33 -43.15
N ALA A 2 5.29 0.74 -42.22
CA ALA A 2 4.56 -0.21 -41.39
C ALA A 2 3.62 -1.06 -42.27
N THR A 3 3.56 -2.36 -42.01
CA THR A 3 2.69 -3.30 -42.71
C THR A 3 1.21 -2.94 -42.49
N HIS A 4 0.32 -3.37 -43.40
CA HIS A 4 -1.12 -3.14 -43.23
C HIS A 4 -1.65 -3.71 -41.90
N LEU A 5 -1.05 -4.81 -41.43
CA LEU A 5 -1.37 -5.43 -40.14
C LEU A 5 -0.96 -4.54 -38.96
N GLU A 6 0.27 -4.00 -38.96
CA GLU A 6 0.75 -3.07 -37.92
C GLU A 6 -0.09 -1.79 -37.87
N GLN A 7 -0.51 -1.27 -39.03
CA GLN A 7 -1.40 -0.11 -39.08
C GLN A 7 -2.79 -0.41 -38.52
N SER A 8 -3.33 -1.60 -38.79
CA SER A 8 -4.62 -2.03 -38.23
C SER A 8 -4.54 -2.19 -36.71
N LEU A 9 -3.49 -2.85 -36.22
CA LEU A 9 -3.23 -3.03 -34.79
C LEU A 9 -3.15 -1.68 -34.06
N GLN A 10 -2.35 -0.75 -34.59
CA GLN A 10 -2.17 0.57 -33.99
C GLN A 10 -3.49 1.36 -33.94
N ARG A 11 -4.31 1.30 -34.99
CA ARG A 11 -5.63 1.96 -35.01
C ARG A 11 -6.57 1.42 -33.92
N GLU A 12 -6.56 0.12 -33.66
CA GLU A 12 -7.39 -0.46 -32.59
C GLU A 12 -6.87 -0.07 -31.20
N ILE A 13 -5.54 -0.04 -31.00
CA ILE A 13 -4.92 0.46 -29.76
C ILE A 13 -5.30 1.93 -29.52
N ASP A 14 -5.19 2.78 -30.54
CA ASP A 14 -5.51 4.21 -30.43
C ASP A 14 -6.99 4.43 -30.16
N ARG A 15 -7.87 3.59 -30.74
CA ARG A 15 -9.29 3.62 -30.42
C ARG A 15 -9.56 3.30 -28.95
N ILE A 16 -8.96 2.25 -28.40
CA ILE A 16 -9.09 1.91 -26.96
C ILE A 16 -8.59 3.07 -26.09
N ARG A 17 -7.43 3.65 -26.43
CA ARG A 17 -6.87 4.80 -25.69
C ARG A 17 -7.81 6.00 -25.69
N GLU A 18 -8.44 6.32 -26.81
CA GLU A 18 -9.35 7.47 -26.90
C GLU A 18 -10.62 7.28 -26.06
N HIS A 19 -11.16 6.06 -26.02
CA HIS A 19 -12.29 5.73 -25.14
C HIS A 19 -11.90 5.87 -23.66
N LEU A 20 -10.77 5.29 -23.25
CA LEU A 20 -10.27 5.41 -21.87
C LEU A 20 -9.99 6.86 -21.48
N LYS A 21 -9.41 7.65 -22.39
CA LYS A 21 -9.16 9.08 -22.18
C LYS A 21 -10.47 9.86 -22.00
N THR A 22 -11.49 9.56 -22.80
CA THR A 22 -12.82 10.18 -22.69
C THR A 22 -13.45 9.85 -21.34
N MET A 23 -13.43 8.58 -20.96
CA MET A 23 -13.97 8.10 -19.69
C MET A 23 -13.24 8.73 -18.48
N ALA A 24 -11.91 8.81 -18.53
CA ALA A 24 -11.12 9.48 -17.51
C ALA A 24 -11.46 10.97 -17.37
N GLY A 25 -11.65 11.67 -18.49
CA GLY A 25 -12.07 13.08 -18.47
C GLY A 25 -13.45 13.29 -17.84
N LEU A 26 -14.39 12.36 -18.07
CA LEU A 26 -15.71 12.41 -17.42
C LEU A 26 -15.62 12.14 -15.93
N ALA A 27 -14.85 11.14 -15.51
CA ALA A 27 -14.62 10.83 -14.09
C ALA A 27 -13.94 12.00 -13.36
N GLU A 28 -12.91 12.61 -13.97
CA GLU A 28 -12.24 13.79 -13.42
C GLU A 28 -13.20 14.98 -13.28
N GLN A 29 -14.02 15.25 -14.31
CA GLN A 29 -15.01 16.31 -14.27
C GLN A 29 -16.08 16.06 -13.20
N ALA A 30 -16.52 14.81 -13.03
CA ALA A 30 -17.48 14.43 -12.00
C ALA A 30 -16.95 14.72 -10.59
N LEU A 31 -15.68 14.38 -10.31
CA LEU A 31 -15.02 14.71 -9.03
C LEU A 31 -14.89 16.23 -8.83
N CYS A 32 -14.50 16.98 -9.87
CA CYS A 32 -14.44 18.45 -9.80
C CYS A 32 -15.82 19.06 -9.50
N ASP A 33 -16.87 18.54 -10.15
CA ASP A 33 -18.25 18.96 -9.95
C ASP A 33 -18.74 18.61 -8.53
N CYS A 34 -18.32 17.48 -7.95
CA CYS A 34 -18.57 17.15 -6.53
C CYS A 34 -17.98 18.20 -5.59
N VAL A 35 -16.72 18.61 -5.81
CA VAL A 35 -16.06 19.65 -4.99
C VAL A 35 -16.84 20.97 -5.10
N ARG A 36 -17.22 21.37 -6.32
CA ARG A 36 -18.04 22.58 -6.53
C ARG A 36 -19.39 22.47 -5.82
N ALA A 37 -20.05 21.33 -5.90
CA ALA A 37 -21.33 21.09 -5.23
C ALA A 37 -21.22 21.20 -3.70
N LEU A 38 -20.13 20.69 -3.12
CA LEU A 38 -19.82 20.81 -1.69
C LEU A 38 -19.53 22.27 -1.29
N GLN A 39 -18.77 23.01 -2.10
CA GLN A 39 -18.41 24.40 -1.83
C GLN A 39 -19.59 25.35 -1.89
N GLU A 40 -20.40 25.22 -2.93
CA GLU A 40 -21.50 26.15 -3.21
C GLU A 40 -22.83 25.68 -2.60
N SER A 41 -22.86 24.49 -1.97
CA SER A 41 -24.10 23.81 -1.59
C SER A 41 -25.08 23.68 -2.77
N ASN A 42 -24.55 23.43 -3.96
CA ASN A 42 -25.27 23.50 -5.23
C ASN A 42 -25.91 22.16 -5.60
N ARG A 43 -27.22 22.05 -5.34
CA ARG A 43 -28.01 20.84 -5.65
C ARG A 43 -28.01 20.48 -7.12
N GLN A 44 -28.07 21.48 -8.01
CA GLN A 44 -28.16 21.24 -9.45
C GLN A 44 -26.91 20.54 -9.96
N VAL A 45 -25.73 20.97 -9.48
CA VAL A 45 -24.46 20.33 -9.82
C VAL A 45 -24.41 18.90 -9.27
N ALA A 46 -24.83 18.67 -8.03
CA ALA A 46 -24.88 17.32 -7.45
C ALA A 46 -25.81 16.38 -8.24
N TYR A 47 -27.02 16.81 -8.62
CA TYR A 47 -27.90 16.02 -9.48
C TYR A 47 -27.27 15.75 -10.85
N SER A 48 -26.57 16.73 -11.42
CA SER A 48 -25.89 16.54 -12.69
C SER A 48 -24.79 15.48 -12.62
N VAL A 49 -24.05 15.37 -11.51
CA VAL A 49 -23.04 14.32 -11.34
C VAL A 49 -23.72 12.95 -11.32
N ILE A 50 -24.77 12.79 -10.51
CA ILE A 50 -25.53 11.53 -10.38
C ILE A 50 -26.07 11.06 -11.73
N LEU A 51 -26.63 11.97 -12.54
CA LEU A 51 -27.21 11.60 -13.83
C LEU A 51 -26.15 11.31 -14.91
N ARG A 52 -24.96 11.92 -14.81
CA ARG A 52 -23.89 11.74 -15.80
C ARG A 52 -23.10 10.45 -15.58
N ASP A 53 -23.19 9.84 -14.41
CA ASP A 53 -22.53 8.58 -14.07
C ASP A 53 -22.90 7.44 -15.04
N GLN A 54 -24.17 7.39 -15.46
CA GLN A 54 -24.65 6.44 -16.49
C GLN A 54 -23.81 6.49 -17.78
N ARG A 55 -23.25 7.65 -18.15
CA ARG A 55 -22.41 7.76 -19.35
C ARG A 55 -21.06 7.07 -19.16
N ILE A 56 -20.53 7.05 -17.93
CA ILE A 56 -19.31 6.34 -17.58
C ILE A 56 -19.57 4.83 -17.69
N ASP A 57 -20.69 4.32 -17.17
CA ASP A 57 -21.10 2.92 -17.30
C ASP A 57 -21.25 2.46 -18.76
N GLU A 58 -21.79 3.33 -19.62
CA GLU A 58 -21.93 3.03 -21.05
C GLU A 58 -20.56 2.93 -21.74
N LEU A 59 -19.64 3.84 -21.39
CA LEU A 59 -18.27 3.84 -21.91
C LEU A 59 -17.46 2.64 -21.39
N GLU A 60 -17.71 2.20 -20.16
CA GLU A 60 -17.11 1.00 -19.58
C GLU A 60 -17.44 -0.22 -20.45
N LYS A 61 -18.72 -0.45 -20.72
CA LYS A 61 -19.20 -1.56 -21.56
C LYS A 61 -18.66 -1.49 -22.97
N GLU A 62 -18.61 -0.28 -23.55
CA GLU A 62 -18.07 -0.08 -24.89
C GLU A 62 -16.58 -0.39 -24.94
N THR A 63 -15.82 0.07 -23.95
CA THR A 63 -14.37 -0.14 -23.87
C THR A 63 -14.04 -1.62 -23.66
N ASP A 64 -14.77 -2.32 -22.80
CA ASP A 64 -14.62 -3.76 -22.60
C ASP A 64 -14.86 -4.53 -23.90
N ARG A 65 -15.90 -4.15 -24.65
CA ARG A 65 -16.18 -4.72 -25.97
C ARG A 65 -15.01 -4.49 -26.94
N LEU A 66 -14.43 -3.28 -26.96
CA LEU A 66 -13.29 -2.96 -27.81
C LEU A 66 -12.04 -3.77 -27.44
N CYS A 67 -11.76 -3.92 -26.15
CA CYS A 67 -10.65 -4.74 -25.65
C CYS A 67 -10.82 -6.21 -26.04
N LEU A 68 -12.03 -6.77 -25.91
CA LEU A 68 -12.32 -8.15 -26.33
C LEU A 68 -12.20 -8.32 -27.85
N GLU A 69 -12.74 -7.40 -28.65
CA GLU A 69 -12.58 -7.41 -30.11
C GLU A 69 -11.10 -7.37 -30.52
N PHE A 70 -10.30 -6.53 -29.86
CA PHE A 70 -8.86 -6.43 -30.08
C PHE A 70 -8.14 -7.74 -29.78
N LEU A 71 -8.42 -8.36 -28.63
CA LEU A 71 -7.82 -9.65 -28.24
C LEU A 71 -8.13 -10.76 -29.24
N VAL A 72 -9.38 -10.84 -29.71
CA VAL A 72 -9.83 -11.88 -30.65
C VAL A 72 -9.30 -11.65 -32.06
N ARG A 73 -9.35 -10.41 -32.56
CA ARG A 73 -8.98 -10.09 -33.95
C ARG A 73 -7.47 -10.05 -34.17
N GLN A 74 -6.73 -9.44 -33.24
CA GLN A 74 -5.32 -9.16 -33.42
C GLN A 74 -4.42 -10.23 -32.80
N GLN A 75 -4.96 -11.08 -31.91
CA GLN A 75 -4.20 -12.09 -31.15
C GLN A 75 -2.86 -11.54 -30.64
N PRO A 76 -2.90 -10.42 -29.88
CA PRO A 76 -1.69 -9.68 -29.52
C PRO A 76 -0.78 -10.52 -28.62
N VAL A 77 0.53 -10.30 -28.73
CA VAL A 77 1.54 -10.94 -27.89
C VAL A 77 2.34 -9.92 -27.09
N ALA A 78 2.98 -10.39 -26.02
CA ALA A 78 3.90 -9.61 -25.19
C ALA A 78 3.33 -8.24 -24.77
N GLY A 79 3.93 -7.13 -25.21
CA GLY A 79 3.55 -5.78 -24.80
C GLY A 79 2.11 -5.41 -25.18
N HIS A 80 1.63 -5.85 -26.35
CA HIS A 80 0.26 -5.55 -26.78
C HIS A 80 -0.79 -6.32 -25.98
N LEU A 81 -0.47 -7.55 -25.56
CA LEU A 81 -1.32 -8.33 -24.66
C LEU A 81 -1.38 -7.67 -23.28
N ARG A 82 -0.22 -7.23 -22.75
CA ARG A 82 -0.17 -6.50 -21.48
C ARG A 82 -0.93 -5.17 -21.55
N PHE A 83 -0.87 -4.46 -22.67
CA PHE A 83 -1.67 -3.25 -22.89
C PHE A 83 -3.16 -3.55 -22.81
N ALA A 84 -3.67 -4.55 -23.54
CA ALA A 84 -5.09 -4.89 -23.51
C ALA A 84 -5.56 -5.32 -22.11
N TYR A 85 -4.75 -6.12 -21.41
CA TYR A 85 -5.03 -6.52 -20.04
C TYR A 85 -5.07 -5.32 -19.09
N ALA A 86 -4.07 -4.43 -19.15
CA ALA A 86 -4.03 -3.25 -18.30
C ALA A 86 -5.12 -2.23 -18.66
N ALA A 87 -5.53 -2.16 -19.93
CA ALA A 87 -6.65 -1.34 -20.39
C ALA A 87 -7.99 -1.78 -19.78
N ILE A 88 -8.26 -3.10 -19.73
CA ILE A 88 -9.46 -3.65 -19.07
C ILE A 88 -9.46 -3.30 -17.58
N LYS A 89 -8.31 -3.41 -16.91
CA LYS A 89 -8.20 -3.05 -15.49
C LYS A 89 -8.41 -1.56 -15.27
N LEU A 90 -7.81 -0.70 -16.09
CA LEU A 90 -8.00 0.75 -16.02
C LEU A 90 -9.46 1.14 -16.26
N ASN A 91 -10.14 0.49 -17.20
CA ASN A 91 -11.56 0.67 -17.47
C ASN A 91 -12.40 0.49 -16.19
N LEU A 92 -12.19 -0.63 -15.49
CA LEU A 92 -12.85 -0.91 -14.21
C LEU A 92 -12.52 0.12 -13.12
N GLU A 93 -11.27 0.57 -13.03
CA GLU A 93 -10.90 1.57 -12.02
C GLU A 93 -11.52 2.95 -12.30
N LEU A 94 -11.70 3.33 -13.57
CA LEU A 94 -12.40 4.56 -13.95
C LEU A 94 -13.91 4.51 -13.64
N GLU A 95 -14.55 3.36 -13.85
CA GLU A 95 -15.98 3.16 -13.53
C GLU A 95 -16.20 3.32 -12.02
N ARG A 96 -15.36 2.67 -11.21
CA ARG A 96 -15.38 2.80 -9.76
C ARG A 96 -15.20 4.23 -9.28
N ILE A 97 -14.41 5.04 -9.99
CA ILE A 97 -14.26 6.47 -9.66
C ILE A 97 -15.53 7.26 -9.98
N GLY A 98 -16.22 6.92 -11.09
CA GLY A 98 -17.56 7.44 -11.40
C GLY A 98 -18.54 7.17 -10.26
N ASP A 99 -18.65 5.91 -9.84
CA ASP A 99 -19.42 5.46 -8.68
C ASP A 99 -19.11 6.27 -7.39
N TYR A 100 -17.82 6.60 -7.17
CA TYR A 100 -17.41 7.37 -6.01
C TYR A 100 -17.87 8.83 -6.12
N ALA A 101 -17.78 9.44 -7.29
CA ALA A 101 -18.33 10.77 -7.54
C ALA A 101 -19.85 10.79 -7.35
N GLU A 102 -20.56 9.79 -7.89
CA GLU A 102 -22.00 9.63 -7.72
C GLU A 102 -22.37 9.52 -6.22
N SER A 103 -21.61 8.71 -5.47
CA SER A 103 -21.75 8.54 -4.02
C SER A 103 -21.53 9.85 -3.25
N ILE A 104 -20.48 10.61 -3.58
CA ILE A 104 -20.19 11.94 -2.99
C ILE A 104 -21.35 12.90 -3.25
N ALA A 105 -21.83 12.97 -4.49
CA ALA A 105 -22.93 13.85 -4.87
C ALA A 105 -24.23 13.51 -4.11
N ARG A 106 -24.54 12.22 -3.92
CA ARG A 106 -25.69 11.77 -3.12
C ARG A 106 -25.56 12.16 -1.64
N GLN A 107 -24.37 12.03 -1.04
CA GLN A 107 -24.16 12.48 0.35
C GLN A 107 -24.22 14.00 0.47
N THR A 108 -23.72 14.73 -0.52
CA THR A 108 -23.79 16.19 -0.58
C THR A 108 -25.24 16.67 -0.54
N LEU A 109 -26.14 16.06 -1.32
CA LEU A 109 -27.57 16.39 -1.30
C LEU A 109 -28.20 16.18 0.09
N ARG A 110 -27.87 15.07 0.76
CA ARG A 110 -28.35 14.79 2.12
C ARG A 110 -27.89 15.84 3.12
N LEU A 111 -26.63 16.26 3.05
CA LEU A 111 -26.08 17.30 3.94
C LEU A 111 -26.72 18.67 3.70
N ILE A 112 -27.00 19.01 2.44
CA ILE A 112 -27.74 20.24 2.08
C ILE A 112 -29.16 20.20 2.66
N ASP A 113 -29.88 19.08 2.52
CA ASP A 113 -31.24 18.93 3.05
C ASP A 113 -31.29 19.05 4.58
N GLN A 114 -30.27 18.53 5.26
CA GLN A 114 -30.11 18.62 6.72
C GLN A 114 -29.62 19.99 7.20
N LYS A 115 -29.23 20.90 6.30
CA LYS A 115 -28.59 22.19 6.61
C LYS A 115 -27.35 22.03 7.49
N THR A 116 -26.61 20.94 7.29
CA THR A 116 -25.42 20.62 8.08
C THR A 116 -24.24 21.50 7.65
N PRO A 117 -23.53 22.15 8.59
CA PRO A 117 -22.26 22.79 8.30
C PRO A 117 -21.22 21.76 7.82
N MET A 118 -20.70 21.95 6.60
CA MET A 118 -19.70 21.06 6.01
C MET A 118 -18.28 21.63 6.22
N PRO A 119 -17.26 20.79 6.51
CA PRO A 119 -15.85 21.20 6.53
C PRO A 119 -15.32 21.30 5.09
N THR A 120 -15.92 22.19 4.31
CA THR A 120 -15.71 22.29 2.86
C THR A 120 -14.23 22.42 2.48
N GLN A 121 -13.46 23.22 3.23
CA GLN A 121 -12.04 23.40 2.94
C GLN A 121 -11.28 22.08 3.01
N ARG A 122 -11.56 21.25 4.00
CA ARG A 122 -10.89 19.95 4.16
C ARG A 122 -11.21 18.98 3.02
N PHE A 123 -12.47 19.00 2.52
CA PHE A 123 -12.82 18.22 1.33
C PHE A 123 -12.15 18.73 0.05
N VAL A 124 -11.94 20.04 -0.05
CA VAL A 124 -11.16 20.64 -1.15
C VAL A 124 -9.70 20.22 -1.06
N ASP A 125 -9.13 20.18 0.14
CA ASP A 125 -7.73 19.80 0.37
C ASP A 125 -7.47 18.36 -0.07
N ILE A 126 -8.28 17.38 0.37
CA ILE A 126 -8.14 15.98 -0.07
C ILE A 126 -8.46 15.79 -1.56
N ALA A 127 -9.39 16.59 -2.14
CA ALA A 127 -9.67 16.55 -3.57
C ALA A 127 -8.50 17.08 -4.40
N ASN A 128 -7.81 18.12 -3.92
CA ASN A 128 -6.62 18.69 -4.57
C ASN A 128 -5.41 17.74 -4.54
N LEU A 129 -5.44 16.69 -3.72
CA LEU A 129 -4.45 15.61 -3.76
C LEU A 129 -4.91 14.47 -4.68
N SER A 130 -6.14 13.99 -4.49
CA SER A 130 -6.67 12.81 -5.18
C SER A 130 -6.96 13.01 -6.68
N ILE A 131 -7.50 14.17 -7.08
CA ILE A 131 -7.84 14.43 -8.49
C ILE A 131 -6.58 14.55 -9.37
N PRO A 132 -5.54 15.32 -8.98
CA PRO A 132 -4.28 15.33 -9.73
C PRO A 132 -3.61 13.96 -9.78
N MET A 133 -3.67 13.18 -8.69
CA MET A 133 -3.13 11.82 -8.66
C MET A 133 -3.80 10.92 -9.71
N LEU A 134 -5.14 10.98 -9.84
CA LEU A 134 -5.87 10.29 -10.91
C LEU A 134 -5.42 10.75 -12.30
N ARG A 135 -5.34 12.07 -12.51
CA ARG A 135 -4.92 12.66 -13.80
C ARG A 135 -3.53 12.18 -14.21
N ASP A 136 -2.59 12.19 -13.28
CA ASP A 136 -1.22 11.74 -13.51
C ASP A 136 -1.13 10.22 -13.72
N ALA A 137 -1.93 9.42 -13.00
CA ALA A 137 -2.01 7.98 -13.20
C ALA A 137 -2.53 7.61 -14.60
N VAL A 138 -3.59 8.27 -15.07
CA VAL A 138 -4.12 8.08 -16.43
C VAL A 138 -3.12 8.57 -17.48
N ARG A 139 -2.45 9.71 -17.24
CA ARG A 139 -1.40 10.21 -18.14
C ARG A 139 -0.27 9.19 -18.25
N ALA A 140 0.19 8.63 -17.13
CA ALA A 140 1.23 7.61 -17.11
C ALA A 140 0.83 6.39 -17.96
N PHE A 141 -0.41 5.93 -17.83
CA PHE A 141 -0.93 4.84 -18.65
C PHE A 141 -0.92 5.17 -20.15
N LEU A 142 -1.54 6.30 -20.53
CA LEU A 142 -1.71 6.68 -21.95
C LEU A 142 -0.37 6.94 -22.64
N THR A 143 0.60 7.49 -21.91
CA THR A 143 1.96 7.77 -22.41
C THR A 143 2.94 6.60 -22.21
N GLN A 144 2.50 5.54 -21.54
CA GLN A 144 3.31 4.37 -21.17
C GLN A 144 4.55 4.75 -20.33
N ASP A 145 4.41 5.73 -19.44
CA ASP A 145 5.46 6.26 -18.59
C ASP A 145 5.47 5.58 -17.22
N ALA A 146 6.38 4.61 -17.05
CA ALA A 146 6.52 3.88 -15.80
C ALA A 146 7.18 4.71 -14.67
N GLU A 147 7.96 5.74 -15.00
CA GLU A 147 8.57 6.62 -13.98
C GLU A 147 7.52 7.57 -13.41
N LEU A 148 6.68 8.15 -14.27
CA LEU A 148 5.55 8.94 -13.81
C LEU A 148 4.62 8.09 -12.93
N ALA A 149 4.30 6.87 -13.33
CA ALA A 149 3.51 5.96 -12.50
C ALA A 149 4.12 5.73 -11.11
N ARG A 150 5.45 5.52 -11.02
CA ARG A 150 6.15 5.37 -9.74
C ARG A 150 6.07 6.63 -8.87
N ALA A 151 6.30 7.80 -9.46
CA ALA A 151 6.24 9.08 -8.76
C ALA A 151 4.83 9.36 -8.21
N THR A 152 3.80 9.11 -9.02
CA THR A 152 2.39 9.31 -8.64
C THR A 152 1.98 8.43 -7.46
N MET A 153 2.48 7.18 -7.38
CA MET A 153 2.15 6.28 -6.27
C MET A 153 2.60 6.80 -4.89
N ALA A 154 3.67 7.61 -4.83
CA ALA A 154 4.17 8.15 -3.57
C ALA A 154 3.25 9.21 -2.94
N VAL A 155 2.26 9.71 -3.68
CA VAL A 155 1.30 10.72 -3.21
C VAL A 155 0.21 10.11 -2.32
N GLU A 156 -0.09 8.82 -2.47
CA GLU A 156 -1.15 8.11 -1.72
C GLU A 156 -1.00 8.28 -0.20
N ASP A 157 0.21 8.08 0.33
CA ASP A 157 0.46 8.16 1.78
C ASP A 157 0.03 9.51 2.36
N VAL A 158 0.13 10.59 1.58
CA VAL A 158 -0.30 11.94 1.97
C VAL A 158 -1.84 12.04 2.01
N VAL A 159 -2.54 11.38 1.09
CA VAL A 159 -4.01 11.34 1.04
C VAL A 159 -4.56 10.57 2.24
N ASP A 160 -3.94 9.44 2.59
CA ASP A 160 -4.33 8.61 3.72
C ASP A 160 -4.25 9.38 5.04
N LEU A 161 -3.13 10.09 5.26
CA LEU A 161 -2.95 10.95 6.41
C LEU A 161 -3.99 12.07 6.47
N GLU A 162 -4.22 12.76 5.34
CA GLU A 162 -5.22 13.82 5.28
C GLU A 162 -6.63 13.31 5.59
N ARG A 163 -6.99 12.11 5.09
CA ARG A 163 -8.27 11.47 5.43
C ARG A 163 -8.40 11.15 6.91
N TRP A 164 -7.33 10.69 7.57
CA TRP A 164 -7.33 10.48 9.02
C TRP A 164 -7.59 11.76 9.79
N ASP A 165 -6.94 12.86 9.40
CA ASP A 165 -7.12 14.15 10.04
C ASP A 165 -8.55 14.69 9.85
N ILE A 166 -9.11 14.55 8.64
CA ILE A 166 -10.50 14.90 8.34
C ILE A 166 -11.46 14.11 9.23
N HIS A 167 -11.24 12.81 9.37
CA HIS A 167 -12.09 11.96 10.21
C HIS A 167 -12.05 12.38 11.68
N ALA A 168 -10.85 12.65 12.21
CA ALA A 168 -10.68 13.12 13.59
C ALA A 168 -11.38 14.47 13.83
N GLU A 169 -11.33 15.39 12.86
CA GLU A 169 -11.99 16.69 12.92
C GLU A 169 -13.51 16.58 12.87
N ILE A 170 -14.06 15.72 12.00
CA ILE A 170 -15.50 15.43 11.95
C ILE A 170 -15.96 14.88 13.30
N LEU A 171 -15.24 13.90 13.86
CA LEU A 171 -15.55 13.30 15.16
C LEU A 171 -15.60 14.34 16.28
N ARG A 172 -14.59 15.21 16.32
CA ARG A 172 -14.49 16.31 17.29
C ARG A 172 -15.67 17.29 17.13
N SER A 173 -16.03 17.65 15.91
CA SER A 173 -17.14 18.56 15.63
C SER A 173 -18.49 17.99 16.06
N VAL A 174 -18.67 16.67 15.97
CA VAL A 174 -19.85 15.96 16.50
C VAL A 174 -19.84 15.97 18.03
N GLN A 175 -18.70 15.67 18.67
CA GLN A 175 -18.57 15.68 20.13
C GLN A 175 -18.83 17.06 20.75
N GLU A 176 -18.41 18.11 20.08
CA GLU A 176 -18.63 19.51 20.48
C GLU A 176 -20.04 20.04 20.14
N GLY A 177 -20.89 19.22 19.50
CA GLY A 177 -22.26 19.61 19.12
C GLY A 177 -22.35 20.60 17.96
N ARG A 178 -21.25 20.84 17.23
CA ARG A 178 -21.22 21.73 16.04
C ARG A 178 -21.83 21.06 14.81
N VAL A 179 -21.83 19.73 14.76
CA VAL A 179 -22.37 18.90 13.69
C VAL A 179 -23.30 17.84 14.28
N PRO A 180 -24.51 17.62 13.74
CA PRO A 180 -25.42 16.58 14.23
C PRO A 180 -24.85 15.18 14.00
N LEU A 181 -25.18 14.22 14.87
CA LEU A 181 -24.69 12.84 14.80
C LEU A 181 -25.05 12.17 13.46
N GLU A 182 -26.21 12.49 12.91
CA GLU A 182 -26.73 11.97 11.64
C GLU A 182 -25.85 12.36 10.44
N ALA A 183 -25.09 13.46 10.55
CA ALA A 183 -24.19 13.92 9.51
C ALA A 183 -22.81 13.24 9.54
N LEU A 184 -22.47 12.52 10.61
CA LEU A 184 -21.19 11.81 10.73
C LEU A 184 -20.97 10.83 9.57
N SER A 185 -22.00 10.05 9.24
CA SER A 185 -21.93 9.04 8.18
C SER A 185 -21.77 9.65 6.78
N PRO A 186 -22.61 10.63 6.34
CA PRO A 186 -22.42 11.32 5.07
C PRO A 186 -21.04 12.00 4.94
N LEU A 187 -20.59 12.73 5.97
CA LEU A 187 -19.29 13.42 5.96
C LEU A 187 -18.12 12.44 5.87
N SER A 188 -18.16 11.36 6.66
CA SER A 188 -17.13 10.31 6.62
C SER A 188 -17.11 9.58 5.29
N THR A 189 -18.29 9.37 4.69
CA THR A 189 -18.40 8.74 3.36
C THR A 189 -17.72 9.59 2.31
N ILE A 190 -17.92 10.91 2.31
CA ILE A 190 -17.28 11.83 1.33
C ILE A 190 -15.75 11.76 1.45
N ALA A 191 -15.21 11.88 2.67
CA ALA A 191 -13.76 11.77 2.90
C ALA A 191 -13.21 10.42 2.43
N TYR A 192 -13.91 9.33 2.75
CA TYR A 192 -13.53 7.98 2.33
C TYR A 192 -13.55 7.83 0.80
N ARG A 193 -14.54 8.40 0.10
CA ARG A 193 -14.59 8.31 -1.37
C ARG A 193 -13.40 9.00 -2.04
N PHE A 194 -12.92 10.13 -1.54
CA PHE A 194 -11.71 10.78 -2.07
C PHE A 194 -10.42 9.98 -1.83
N GLU A 195 -10.31 9.31 -0.68
CA GLU A 195 -9.21 8.36 -0.44
C GLU A 195 -9.27 7.19 -1.42
N ARG A 196 -10.46 6.62 -1.63
CA ARG A 196 -10.66 5.54 -2.62
C ARG A 196 -10.32 5.95 -4.05
N VAL A 197 -10.47 7.22 -4.43
CA VAL A 197 -9.97 7.71 -5.74
C VAL A 197 -8.45 7.57 -5.85
N SER A 198 -7.73 7.85 -4.76
CA SER A 198 -6.27 7.77 -4.72
C SER A 198 -5.79 6.31 -4.73
N ASP A 199 -6.50 5.41 -4.06
CA ASP A 199 -6.29 3.96 -4.19
C ASP A 199 -6.39 3.50 -5.65
N GLN A 200 -7.45 3.94 -6.36
CA GLN A 200 -7.63 3.57 -7.76
C GLN A 200 -6.57 4.17 -8.67
N ALA A 201 -6.16 5.42 -8.42
CA ALA A 201 -5.04 6.03 -9.12
C ALA A 201 -3.74 5.22 -8.92
N LYS A 202 -3.50 4.72 -7.70
CA LYS A 202 -2.36 3.84 -7.42
C LYS A 202 -2.48 2.49 -8.14
N ASN A 203 -3.67 1.88 -8.19
CA ASN A 203 -3.89 0.64 -8.95
C ASN A 203 -3.59 0.84 -10.46
N ILE A 204 -4.05 1.96 -11.03
CA ILE A 204 -3.73 2.34 -12.42
C ILE A 204 -2.21 2.48 -12.62
N CYS A 205 -1.50 3.10 -11.68
CA CYS A 205 -0.04 3.21 -11.73
C CYS A 205 0.65 1.85 -11.68
N GLN A 206 0.19 0.94 -10.80
CA GLN A 206 0.74 -0.42 -10.70
C GLN A 206 0.56 -1.21 -12.00
N ASP A 207 -0.61 -1.09 -12.63
CA ASP A 207 -0.92 -1.74 -13.90
C ASP A 207 -0.14 -1.11 -15.07
N THR A 208 0.11 0.20 -15.01
CA THR A 208 1.00 0.89 -15.97
C THR A 208 2.44 0.37 -15.88
N ILE A 209 2.97 0.21 -14.67
CA ILE A 209 4.31 -0.35 -14.45
C ILE A 209 4.38 -1.78 -15.00
N TYR A 210 3.37 -2.60 -14.72
CA TYR A 210 3.29 -3.97 -15.26
C TYR A 210 3.20 -3.98 -16.78
N MET A 211 2.38 -3.11 -17.38
CA MET A 211 2.25 -2.97 -18.82
C MET A 211 3.62 -2.70 -19.47
N CYS A 212 4.38 -1.73 -18.94
CA CYS A 212 5.66 -1.32 -19.50
C CYS A 212 6.78 -2.35 -19.24
N THR A 213 6.86 -2.89 -18.02
CA THR A 213 8.02 -3.68 -17.57
C THR A 213 7.80 -5.19 -17.59
N GLY A 214 6.55 -5.65 -17.58
CA GLY A 214 6.19 -7.06 -17.36
C GLY A 214 6.30 -7.51 -15.90
N GLN A 215 6.69 -6.64 -14.97
CA GLN A 215 6.83 -6.93 -13.55
C GLN A 215 5.76 -6.20 -12.75
N TYR A 216 5.09 -6.89 -11.82
CA TYR A 216 4.11 -6.22 -10.96
C TYR A 216 4.83 -5.29 -9.99
N ALA A 217 4.35 -4.06 -9.87
CA ALA A 217 4.85 -3.08 -8.91
C ALA A 217 4.82 -3.57 -7.44
N LYS A 218 3.88 -4.46 -7.10
CA LYS A 218 3.83 -5.14 -5.78
C LYS A 218 5.05 -6.02 -5.52
N HIS A 219 5.75 -6.46 -6.56
CA HIS A 219 6.93 -7.31 -6.49
C HIS A 219 8.27 -6.56 -6.62
N LEU A 220 8.27 -5.26 -6.94
CA LEU A 220 9.52 -4.47 -7.00
C LEU A 220 10.20 -4.27 -5.63
N GLY A 221 9.54 -4.66 -4.52
CA GLY A 221 10.14 -4.78 -3.18
C GLY A 221 9.98 -6.16 -2.56
N SER A 222 9.48 -7.17 -3.29
CA SER A 222 9.16 -8.49 -2.72
C SER A 222 10.33 -9.49 -2.75
N GLU A 223 11.51 -9.09 -3.20
CA GLU A 223 12.69 -9.97 -3.09
C GLU A 223 13.40 -9.89 -1.73
N VAL A 224 13.05 -8.89 -0.90
CA VAL A 224 13.68 -8.69 0.41
C VAL A 224 12.62 -8.64 1.52
N PHE A 225 12.57 -9.68 2.34
CA PHE A 225 11.77 -9.72 3.56
C PHE A 225 12.40 -8.85 4.63
N ARG A 226 11.73 -7.75 4.98
CA ARG A 226 12.14 -6.87 6.06
C ARG A 226 11.54 -7.34 7.37
N LEU A 227 12.39 -7.61 8.35
CA LEU A 227 11.98 -8.07 9.66
C LEU A 227 12.53 -7.16 10.77
N LEU A 228 11.65 -6.72 11.66
CA LEU A 228 11.97 -5.84 12.78
C LEU A 228 11.83 -6.58 14.12
N PHE A 229 12.91 -6.64 14.89
CA PHE A 229 12.90 -7.14 16.27
C PHE A 229 12.67 -5.98 17.25
N VAL A 230 11.64 -6.06 18.09
CA VAL A 230 11.28 -4.99 19.02
C VAL A 230 11.34 -5.49 20.45
N ASP A 231 12.07 -4.77 21.30
CA ASP A 231 12.02 -4.91 22.76
C ASP A 231 11.88 -3.54 23.44
N GLN A 232 11.85 -3.52 24.77
CA GLN A 232 11.68 -2.27 25.52
C GLN A 232 12.81 -1.26 25.29
N HIS A 233 14.06 -1.71 25.25
CA HIS A 233 15.23 -0.83 25.37
C HIS A 233 16.23 -0.87 24.22
N ASN A 234 16.10 -1.81 23.29
CA ASN A 234 17.06 -2.04 22.22
C ASN A 234 18.52 -2.16 22.67
N SER A 235 18.71 -2.72 23.85
CA SER A 235 20.00 -2.82 24.54
C SER A 235 20.51 -4.25 24.68
N CYS A 236 19.64 -5.27 24.54
CA CYS A 236 20.00 -6.67 24.75
C CYS A 236 19.32 -7.64 23.76
N ARG A 237 18.04 -7.99 23.95
CA ARG A 237 17.37 -9.08 23.20
C ARG A 237 17.28 -8.78 21.71
N SER A 238 16.80 -7.59 21.37
CA SER A 238 16.60 -7.20 19.97
C SER A 238 17.92 -6.98 19.22
N GLN A 239 18.96 -6.51 19.92
CA GLN A 239 20.33 -6.43 19.39
C GLN A 239 20.93 -7.83 19.15
N MET A 240 20.70 -8.76 20.06
CA MET A 240 21.11 -10.16 19.91
C MET A 240 20.42 -10.83 18.72
N ALA A 241 19.12 -10.58 18.54
CA ALA A 241 18.34 -11.09 17.42
C ALA A 241 18.81 -10.51 16.07
N GLU A 242 19.01 -9.19 15.97
CA GLU A 242 19.52 -8.53 14.76
C GLU A 242 20.93 -9.05 14.39
N ALA A 243 21.83 -9.17 15.37
CA ALA A 243 23.18 -9.67 15.15
C ALA A 243 23.18 -11.13 14.66
N LEU A 244 22.39 -11.98 15.31
CA LEU A 244 22.25 -13.38 14.93
C LEU A 244 21.68 -13.52 13.52
N ALA A 245 20.59 -12.81 13.22
CA ALA A 245 19.94 -12.89 11.92
C ALA A 245 20.83 -12.38 10.79
N ASN A 246 21.53 -11.26 10.99
CA ASN A 246 22.48 -10.74 10.00
C ASN A 246 23.68 -11.67 9.77
N SER A 247 24.07 -12.48 10.76
CA SER A 247 25.16 -13.46 10.60
C SER A 247 24.84 -14.58 9.60
N LEU A 248 23.55 -14.83 9.32
CA LEU A 248 23.09 -15.84 8.36
C LEU A 248 23.32 -15.42 6.89
N ARG A 249 23.62 -14.14 6.63
CA ARG A 249 23.96 -13.57 5.30
C ARG A 249 22.95 -13.93 4.20
N LEU A 250 21.67 -13.89 4.53
CA LEU A 250 20.61 -14.17 3.58
C LEU A 250 20.32 -12.91 2.74
N GLY A 251 20.71 -12.93 1.47
CA GLY A 251 20.57 -11.76 0.57
C GLY A 251 19.12 -11.31 0.32
N ARG A 252 18.13 -12.10 0.74
CA ARG A 252 16.69 -11.85 0.63
C ARG A 252 16.03 -11.43 1.94
N PHE A 253 16.79 -11.21 3.00
CA PHE A 253 16.25 -10.73 4.26
C PHE A 253 17.01 -9.48 4.71
N LEU A 254 16.27 -8.52 5.25
CA LEU A 254 16.84 -7.36 5.91
C LEU A 254 16.33 -7.33 7.35
N PHE A 255 17.26 -7.46 8.28
CA PHE A 255 16.96 -7.50 9.70
C PHE A 255 17.30 -6.16 10.35
N ALA A 256 16.40 -5.66 11.16
CA ALA A 256 16.61 -4.50 12.00
C ALA A 256 16.07 -4.76 13.41
N SER A 257 16.50 -3.96 14.37
CA SER A 257 15.95 -3.93 15.73
C SER A 257 15.54 -2.54 16.16
N ALA A 258 14.63 -2.42 17.12
CA ALA A 258 14.23 -1.15 17.70
C ALA A 258 13.75 -1.29 19.15
N GLY A 259 13.73 -0.17 19.85
CA GLY A 259 13.32 -0.07 21.25
C GLY A 259 12.18 0.91 21.42
N LEU A 260 11.25 0.62 22.33
CA LEU A 260 10.21 1.58 22.72
C LEU A 260 10.81 2.78 23.48
N ALA A 261 11.78 2.52 24.35
CA ALA A 261 12.52 3.49 25.14
C ALA A 261 14.01 3.11 25.14
N PRO A 262 14.77 3.45 24.07
CA PRO A 262 16.12 2.96 23.88
C PRO A 262 17.09 3.36 24.99
N GLU A 263 17.90 2.40 25.43
CA GLU A 263 18.98 2.59 26.42
C GLU A 263 20.31 2.08 25.85
N PRO A 264 21.47 2.57 26.33
CA PRO A 264 22.78 2.09 25.92
C PRO A 264 22.87 0.56 25.93
N ILE A 265 23.47 -0.02 24.88
CA ILE A 265 23.68 -1.47 24.77
C ILE A 265 24.45 -1.96 26.01
N ASP A 266 23.92 -3.00 26.65
CA ASP A 266 24.52 -3.55 27.86
C ASP A 266 25.95 -4.05 27.58
N ALA A 267 26.85 -3.77 28.53
CA ALA A 267 28.27 -4.08 28.39
C ALA A 267 28.55 -5.59 28.39
N TYR A 268 27.71 -6.40 29.04
CA TYR A 268 27.80 -7.85 28.97
C TYR A 268 27.28 -8.37 27.63
N THR A 269 26.15 -7.83 27.13
CA THR A 269 25.62 -8.12 25.79
C THR A 269 26.69 -7.96 24.71
N ARG A 270 27.43 -6.83 24.73
CA ARG A 270 28.50 -6.57 23.76
C ARG A 270 29.60 -7.62 23.81
N ARG A 271 30.08 -7.97 25.02
CA ARG A 271 31.12 -8.97 25.22
C ARG A 271 30.66 -10.37 24.80
N PHE A 272 29.42 -10.72 25.13
CA PHE A 272 28.84 -12.02 24.79
C PHE A 272 28.72 -12.20 23.27
N LEU A 273 28.16 -11.21 22.56
CA LEU A 273 28.03 -11.26 21.10
C LEU A 273 29.39 -11.30 20.40
N GLN A 274 30.37 -10.53 20.88
CA GLN A 274 31.74 -10.58 20.37
C GLN A 274 32.37 -11.97 20.58
N LYS A 275 32.17 -12.60 21.74
CA LYS A 275 32.61 -13.97 22.02
C LYS A 275 31.96 -14.99 21.08
N LYS A 276 30.72 -14.75 20.66
CA LYS A 276 29.99 -15.57 19.67
C LYS A 276 30.36 -15.27 18.21
N GLY A 277 31.26 -14.32 17.96
CA GLY A 277 31.72 -13.96 16.61
C GLY A 277 30.86 -12.92 15.90
N HIS A 278 29.96 -12.25 16.61
CA HIS A 278 29.11 -11.18 16.05
C HIS A 278 29.71 -9.81 16.35
N ASP A 279 29.98 -9.03 15.30
CA ASP A 279 30.43 -7.65 15.43
C ASP A 279 29.25 -6.68 15.47
N ILE A 280 29.01 -6.10 16.65
CA ILE A 280 27.99 -5.06 16.89
C ILE A 280 28.62 -3.69 17.20
N SER A 281 29.85 -3.45 16.77
CA SER A 281 30.54 -2.17 16.94
C SER A 281 29.78 -1.01 16.28
N ARG A 282 29.07 -1.28 15.19
CA ARG A 282 28.26 -0.31 14.44
C ARG A 282 26.79 -0.24 14.87
N SER A 283 26.36 -1.14 15.75
CA SER A 283 25.00 -1.16 16.25
C SER A 283 24.83 -0.14 17.37
N PHE A 284 23.71 0.59 17.34
CA PHE A 284 23.31 1.51 18.39
C PHE A 284 21.82 1.34 18.71
N PRO A 285 21.41 1.63 19.96
CA PRO A 285 20.01 1.63 20.35
C PRO A 285 19.22 2.69 19.59
N LYS A 286 18.10 2.32 18.99
CA LYS A 286 17.27 3.19 18.16
C LYS A 286 15.79 3.02 18.46
N LYS A 287 15.03 4.11 18.36
CA LYS A 287 13.56 4.07 18.40
C LYS A 287 13.01 3.52 17.09
N ILE A 288 11.75 3.07 17.11
CA ILE A 288 11.07 2.54 15.92
C ILE A 288 11.06 3.59 14.79
N GLU A 289 10.81 4.87 15.11
CA GLU A 289 10.77 5.95 14.12
C GLU A 289 12.15 6.28 13.52
N GLN A 290 13.22 5.85 14.19
CA GLN A 290 14.59 6.05 13.72
C GLN A 290 15.07 4.90 12.83
N VAL A 291 14.27 3.85 12.67
CA VAL A 291 14.58 2.75 11.76
C VAL A 291 14.24 3.20 10.33
N PRO A 292 15.20 3.17 9.39
CA PRO A 292 14.94 3.54 8.00
C PRO A 292 13.82 2.68 7.42
N ASN A 293 12.86 3.31 6.74
CA ASN A 293 11.77 2.62 6.06
C ASN A 293 10.90 1.76 7.00
N ALA A 294 10.62 2.25 8.22
CA ALA A 294 9.82 1.55 9.22
C ALA A 294 8.42 1.11 8.71
N ASP A 295 7.85 1.83 7.74
CA ASP A 295 6.54 1.51 7.14
C ASP A 295 6.57 0.31 6.18
N TYR A 296 7.75 -0.24 5.89
CA TYR A 296 7.95 -1.32 4.93
C TYR A 296 8.35 -2.66 5.56
N PHE A 297 8.25 -2.81 6.89
CA PHE A 297 8.47 -4.10 7.54
C PHE A 297 7.36 -5.09 7.21
N ASN A 298 7.73 -6.29 6.79
CA ASN A 298 6.79 -7.37 6.50
C ASN A 298 6.40 -8.11 7.78
N ILE A 299 7.37 -8.27 8.70
CA ILE A 299 7.23 -9.03 9.93
C ILE A 299 7.79 -8.19 11.09
N ILE A 300 7.01 -8.06 12.16
CA ILE A 300 7.46 -7.45 13.42
C ILE A 300 7.43 -8.52 14.50
N VAL A 301 8.58 -8.72 15.15
CA VAL A 301 8.77 -9.69 16.21
C VAL A 301 8.91 -8.96 17.54
N GLY A 302 7.90 -9.09 18.41
CA GLY A 302 7.95 -8.59 19.77
C GLY A 302 8.69 -9.56 20.68
N LEU A 303 9.72 -9.08 21.38
CA LEU A 303 10.53 -9.90 22.31
C LEU A 303 10.11 -9.75 23.77
N ASP A 304 9.14 -8.87 24.05
CA ASP A 304 8.51 -8.72 25.35
C ASP A 304 7.03 -8.29 25.24
N LYS A 305 6.30 -8.45 26.34
CA LYS A 305 4.86 -8.14 26.41
C LYS A 305 4.54 -6.65 26.27
N SER A 306 5.52 -5.77 26.43
CA SER A 306 5.33 -4.31 26.32
C SER A 306 5.38 -3.84 24.87
N ALA A 307 6.19 -4.48 24.03
CA ALA A 307 6.28 -4.25 22.58
C ALA A 307 4.92 -4.35 21.89
N GLN A 308 4.04 -5.26 22.33
CA GLN A 308 2.72 -5.50 21.73
C GLN A 308 1.76 -4.30 21.82
N LYS A 309 1.86 -3.49 22.89
CA LYS A 309 0.88 -2.42 23.17
C LYS A 309 1.25 -1.07 22.57
N ALA A 310 2.51 -0.90 22.17
CA ALA A 310 3.07 0.38 21.76
C ALA A 310 3.29 0.49 20.24
N LEU A 311 3.03 -0.58 19.48
CA LEU A 311 3.15 -0.58 18.03
C LEU A 311 1.89 0.06 17.41
N PRO A 312 2.02 1.14 16.63
CA PRO A 312 0.88 1.73 15.94
C PRO A 312 0.28 0.71 14.95
N PRO A 313 -1.04 0.74 14.69
CA PRO A 313 -1.65 -0.11 13.69
C PRO A 313 -1.02 0.22 12.33
N PRO A 314 -0.43 -0.77 11.63
CA PRO A 314 0.32 -0.49 10.43
C PRO A 314 -0.62 -0.18 9.26
N PRO A 315 -0.18 0.63 8.28
CA PRO A 315 -0.96 0.93 7.08
C PRO A 315 -1.12 -0.28 6.13
N ARG A 316 -0.44 -1.40 6.39
CA ARG A 316 -0.44 -2.62 5.54
C ARG A 316 -0.59 -3.91 6.37
N LYS A 317 -0.80 -5.06 5.69
CA LYS A 317 -0.77 -6.41 6.29
C LYS A 317 0.64 -6.75 6.81
N VAL A 318 0.96 -6.32 8.02
CA VAL A 318 2.16 -6.73 8.77
C VAL A 318 1.83 -7.96 9.60
N VAL A 319 2.73 -8.95 9.61
CA VAL A 319 2.60 -10.11 10.49
C VAL A 319 3.29 -9.81 11.81
N TYR A 320 2.54 -9.87 12.92
CA TYR A 320 3.09 -9.76 14.26
C TYR A 320 3.35 -11.15 14.85
N ILE A 321 4.56 -11.36 15.35
CA ILE A 321 4.98 -12.60 16.00
C ILE A 321 5.46 -12.29 17.41
N ASP A 322 4.98 -13.05 18.39
CA ASP A 322 5.36 -12.89 19.80
C ASP A 322 6.38 -13.96 20.19
N TRP A 323 7.58 -13.50 20.56
CA TRP A 323 8.66 -14.29 21.11
C TRP A 323 9.00 -13.77 22.51
N ALA A 324 8.05 -13.88 23.43
CA ALA A 324 8.25 -13.54 24.83
C ALA A 324 9.51 -14.23 25.40
N LEU A 325 10.53 -13.42 25.66
CA LEU A 325 11.84 -13.87 26.14
C LEU A 325 12.27 -13.04 27.35
N PHE A 326 12.76 -13.71 28.38
CA PHE A 326 13.33 -13.05 29.56
C PHE A 326 14.53 -12.17 29.17
N ASN A 327 14.73 -11.02 29.84
CA ASN A 327 15.90 -10.17 29.60
C ASN A 327 17.14 -10.77 30.29
N PRO A 328 18.13 -11.32 29.57
CA PRO A 328 19.29 -11.85 30.26
C PRO A 328 20.13 -10.75 30.92
N ALA A 329 19.98 -9.49 30.52
CA ALA A 329 20.60 -8.33 31.18
C ALA A 329 20.02 -8.02 32.58
N GLU A 330 18.84 -8.54 32.93
CA GLU A 330 18.21 -8.36 34.24
C GLU A 330 18.59 -9.46 35.25
N THR A 331 19.32 -10.49 34.81
CA THR A 331 19.76 -11.59 35.67
C THR A 331 20.72 -11.09 36.74
N LYS A 332 20.36 -11.30 38.01
CA LYS A 332 21.22 -11.05 39.18
C LYS A 332 21.77 -12.38 39.68
N GLY A 333 23.08 -12.52 39.74
CA GLY A 333 23.72 -13.77 40.18
C GLY A 333 25.22 -13.81 39.92
N THR A 334 25.79 -15.00 40.04
CA THR A 334 27.17 -15.31 39.69
C THR A 334 27.41 -15.13 38.19
N SER A 335 28.68 -14.93 37.77
CA SER A 335 29.01 -14.80 36.35
C SER A 335 28.59 -16.01 35.50
N ALA A 336 28.56 -17.21 36.11
CA ALA A 336 28.10 -18.43 35.45
C ALA A 336 26.57 -18.44 35.21
N GLU A 337 25.78 -17.91 36.15
CA GLU A 337 24.32 -17.79 36.01
C GLU A 337 23.94 -16.75 34.96
N ILE A 338 24.65 -15.62 34.93
CA ILE A 338 24.47 -14.59 33.90
C ILE A 338 24.81 -15.17 32.53
N GLU A 339 25.94 -15.88 32.39
CA GLU A 339 26.33 -16.49 31.12
C GLU A 339 25.32 -17.55 30.65
N ALA A 340 24.80 -18.36 31.56
CA ALA A 340 23.77 -19.35 31.25
C ALA A 340 22.48 -18.69 30.73
N ALA A 341 22.04 -17.58 31.33
CA ALA A 341 20.86 -16.83 30.88
C ALA A 341 21.05 -16.24 29.48
N TYR A 342 22.23 -15.69 29.19
CA TYR A 342 22.56 -15.19 27.84
C TYR A 342 22.62 -16.32 26.81
N GLU A 343 23.16 -17.48 27.18
CA GLU A 343 23.25 -18.65 26.30
C GLU A 343 21.87 -19.24 25.99
N GLU A 344 20.98 -19.30 26.97
CA GLU A 344 19.60 -19.74 26.80
C GLU A 344 18.83 -18.80 25.86
N ALA A 345 18.91 -17.49 26.09
CA ALA A 345 18.31 -16.47 25.23
C ALA A 345 18.83 -16.56 23.79
N TYR A 346 20.15 -16.74 23.63
CA TYR A 346 20.78 -16.87 22.32
C TYR A 346 20.29 -18.11 21.57
N ARG A 347 20.24 -19.28 22.22
CA ARG A 347 19.72 -20.51 21.61
C ARG A 347 18.25 -20.40 21.23
N PHE A 348 17.43 -19.79 22.09
CA PHE A 348 16.03 -19.55 21.81
C PHE A 348 15.85 -18.71 20.54
N LEU A 349 16.54 -17.57 20.44
CA LEU A 349 16.50 -16.71 19.25
C LEU A 349 17.03 -17.44 18.02
N GLN A 350 18.12 -18.22 18.16
CA GLN A 350 18.70 -18.97 17.05
C GLN A 350 17.69 -19.95 16.41
N THR A 351 17.02 -20.74 17.24
CA THR A 351 16.02 -21.71 16.77
C THR A 351 14.85 -20.98 16.11
N ARG A 352 14.29 -19.97 16.79
CA ARG A 352 13.10 -19.26 16.29
C ARG A 352 13.35 -18.48 15.00
N ILE A 353 14.53 -17.85 14.86
CA ILE A 353 14.93 -17.16 13.64
C ILE A 353 15.06 -18.14 12.47
N ARG A 354 15.65 -19.32 12.70
CA ARG A 354 15.74 -20.37 11.67
C ARG A 354 14.38 -20.89 11.25
N ASP A 355 13.52 -21.26 12.20
CA ASP A 355 12.17 -21.75 11.92
C ASP A 355 11.38 -20.74 11.07
N LEU A 356 11.50 -19.45 11.41
CA LEU A 356 10.82 -18.37 10.70
C LEU A 356 11.34 -18.20 9.27
N ILE A 357 12.65 -18.25 9.08
CA ILE A 357 13.28 -18.16 7.75
C ILE A 357 12.85 -19.35 6.89
N GLU A 358 12.93 -20.57 7.43
CA GLU A 358 12.52 -21.79 6.73
C GLU A 358 11.05 -21.73 6.31
N ALA A 359 10.15 -21.25 7.18
CA ALA A 359 8.75 -21.09 6.85
C ALA A 359 8.52 -20.13 5.67
N VAL A 360 9.27 -19.03 5.62
CA VAL A 360 9.19 -18.03 4.54
C VAL A 360 9.79 -18.56 3.23
N GLU A 361 10.80 -19.41 3.29
CA GLU A 361 11.41 -20.03 2.11
C GLU A 361 10.53 -21.17 1.53
N VAL A 362 9.92 -22.00 2.37
CA VAL A 362 9.09 -23.15 1.95
C VAL A 362 7.79 -22.75 1.27
N ASP A 363 7.15 -21.64 1.68
CA ASP A 363 5.91 -21.16 1.06
C ASP A 363 6.14 -20.69 -0.39
N ASN A 364 7.33 -20.19 -0.69
CA ASN A 364 7.71 -19.77 -2.04
C ASN A 364 8.07 -20.94 -2.97
N ASP A 365 8.70 -22.01 -2.45
CA ASP A 365 8.99 -23.21 -3.24
C ASP A 365 7.72 -23.97 -3.65
N ARG A 366 6.62 -23.80 -2.91
CA ARG A 366 5.29 -24.28 -3.30
C ARG A 366 4.61 -23.36 -4.32
N GLY A 367 4.89 -22.05 -4.29
CA GLY A 367 4.45 -21.08 -5.29
C GLY A 367 5.16 -21.20 -6.65
N GLY A 368 6.39 -21.71 -6.67
CA GLY A 368 7.19 -21.90 -7.89
C GLY A 368 6.99 -23.24 -8.63
N LYS A 369 6.26 -24.21 -8.07
CA LYS A 369 6.05 -25.55 -8.66
C LYS A 369 4.72 -25.74 -9.41
N ASN A 370 4.08 -24.64 -9.82
CA ASN A 370 2.97 -24.69 -10.78
C ASN A 370 3.42 -24.22 -12.18
N GLU A 371 4.51 -24.78 -12.69
CA GLU A 371 4.67 -24.90 -14.14
C GLU A 371 3.99 -26.22 -14.55
N PRO A 372 2.92 -26.21 -15.36
CA PRO A 372 2.43 -27.43 -15.94
C PRO A 372 3.50 -27.91 -16.93
N THR A 373 4.18 -29.00 -16.58
CA THR A 373 4.94 -29.81 -17.52
C THR A 373 4.01 -30.14 -18.69
N ALA A 374 4.27 -29.52 -19.83
CA ALA A 374 3.69 -29.88 -21.11
C ALA A 374 4.17 -31.30 -21.46
N THR A 375 3.45 -32.31 -21.00
CA THR A 375 3.52 -33.65 -21.57
C THR A 375 2.89 -33.57 -22.95
N GLY A 376 3.74 -33.82 -23.94
CA GLY A 376 3.44 -33.66 -25.34
C GLY A 376 2.30 -34.53 -25.84
N ILE A 377 1.62 -33.99 -26.84
CA ILE A 377 0.83 -34.76 -27.80
C ILE A 377 1.36 -34.37 -29.17
N THR A 378 1.95 -35.34 -29.86
CA THR A 378 2.12 -35.36 -31.32
C THR A 378 1.90 -36.80 -31.79
N PRO A 379 1.47 -37.04 -33.03
CA PRO A 379 0.67 -36.21 -33.94
C PRO A 379 -0.84 -36.56 -33.91
#